data_AF-A0A365P3Q5-F1
#
_entry.id   AF-A0A365P3Q5-F1
#
_cell.length_a   1.000
_cell.length_b   1.000
_cell.length_c   1.000
_cell.angle_alpha   90.00
_cell.angle_beta   90.00
_cell.angle_gamma   90.00
#
_symmetry.space_group_name_H-M   'P 1'
#
loop_
_entity.id
_entity.type
_entity.pdbx_description
1 polymer ?
#
loop_
_entity_poly.entity_id
_entity_poly.type
_entity_poly.pdbx_seq_one_letter_code
_entity_poly.pdbx_strand_id
1 'polypeptide(L)'
;MEETTTTLDIRAINEKIERESAFVDLLTMEMNKVIVGQKHMIERLLIGLLGQGHILLEGVPGLAKTLAINTLSQAVHGSFSRIQFTPDLLPADVVGTMIYNIKANDFSIKKGPIFANFVLADEINRAPAKVQSALLEAMQEKQVTIGDETFKLDKPFLVMATQNPVEQEGTYPLPEAQVDRFMLKTVIDYPKMEDERMVIRQNLAGKHEKVNAVVSVEQILRAQEAVREVYMDEKIEKYILDIIFATRYPEKYKLESLKPLISFGASPRGSINLATAAKCYAFIKRRGYVIPEDVRAVVHDVLRHRIGITYEAEAENVTSVDIINKIVNEVEVP
;
A
#
# COMPACT_ATOMS: atom_id res chain seq x y z
N MET A 1 -12.23 17.32 -34.59
CA MET A 1 -12.84 15.97 -34.58
C MET A 1 -12.17 15.07 -33.53
N GLU A 2 -10.87 15.18 -33.24
CA GLU A 2 -10.23 14.47 -32.10
C GLU A 2 -10.80 14.88 -30.74
N GLU A 3 -10.85 16.18 -30.40
CA GLU A 3 -11.37 16.65 -29.09
C GLU A 3 -12.79 16.18 -28.76
N THR A 4 -13.66 16.08 -29.77
CA THR A 4 -15.05 15.63 -29.60
C THR A 4 -15.13 14.13 -29.31
N THR A 5 -14.18 13.35 -29.84
CA THR A 5 -14.11 11.89 -29.62
C THR A 5 -13.54 11.61 -28.23
N THR A 6 -12.48 12.31 -27.81
CA THR A 6 -11.88 12.19 -26.48
C THR A 6 -12.85 12.59 -25.36
N THR A 7 -13.65 13.65 -25.56
CA THR A 7 -14.66 14.08 -24.58
C THR A 7 -15.84 13.12 -24.45
N LEU A 8 -16.25 12.46 -25.54
CA LEU A 8 -17.26 11.39 -25.52
C LEU A 8 -16.75 10.15 -24.77
N ASP A 9 -15.47 9.81 -24.94
CA ASP A 9 -14.83 8.67 -24.29
C ASP A 9 -14.67 8.90 -22.77
N ILE A 10 -14.23 10.10 -22.35
CA ILE A 10 -14.10 10.44 -20.93
C ILE A 10 -15.45 10.42 -20.20
N ARG A 11 -16.55 10.86 -20.85
CA ARG A 11 -17.88 10.77 -20.24
C ARG A 11 -18.31 9.32 -20.00
N ALA A 12 -18.11 8.44 -20.98
CA ALA A 12 -18.42 7.03 -20.86
C ALA A 12 -17.58 6.35 -19.77
N ILE A 13 -16.27 6.67 -19.71
CA ILE A 13 -15.39 6.22 -18.63
C ILE A 13 -15.91 6.72 -17.28
N ASN A 14 -16.29 8.00 -17.18
CA ASN A 14 -16.78 8.56 -15.91
C ASN A 14 -18.07 7.88 -15.42
N GLU A 15 -19.03 7.63 -16.30
CA GLU A 15 -20.26 6.89 -15.97
C GLU A 15 -19.96 5.45 -15.51
N LYS A 16 -19.05 4.76 -16.20
CA LYS A 16 -18.61 3.42 -15.81
C LYS A 16 -17.96 3.44 -14.44
N ILE A 17 -17.07 4.40 -14.19
CA ILE A 17 -16.33 4.51 -12.93
C ILE A 17 -17.25 4.90 -11.79
N GLU A 18 -18.22 5.79 -12.00
CA GLU A 18 -19.22 6.14 -10.99
C GLU A 18 -20.04 4.91 -10.55
N ARG A 19 -20.42 4.06 -11.52
CA ARG A 19 -21.12 2.80 -11.23
C ARG A 19 -20.25 1.78 -10.50
N GLU A 20 -19.02 1.55 -10.99
CA GLU A 20 -18.10 0.57 -10.41
C GLU A 20 -17.52 1.03 -9.06
N SER A 21 -17.45 2.34 -8.79
CA SER A 21 -16.98 2.89 -7.50
C SER A 21 -18.08 3.04 -6.46
N ALA A 22 -19.35 2.76 -6.78
CA ALA A 22 -20.47 2.91 -5.86
C ALA A 22 -20.28 2.12 -4.54
N PHE A 23 -19.64 0.95 -4.61
CA PHE A 23 -19.37 0.12 -3.43
C PHE A 23 -18.34 0.74 -2.47
N VAL A 24 -17.50 1.67 -2.93
CA VAL A 24 -16.42 2.26 -2.13
C VAL A 24 -17.00 2.98 -0.91
N ASP A 25 -18.13 3.67 -1.05
CA ASP A 25 -18.83 4.32 0.07
C ASP A 25 -19.36 3.29 1.06
N LEU A 26 -19.98 2.22 0.58
CA LEU A 26 -20.49 1.14 1.43
C LEU A 26 -19.36 0.49 2.23
N LEU A 27 -18.25 0.20 1.56
CA LEU A 27 -17.06 -0.38 2.17
C LEU A 27 -16.44 0.57 3.21
N THR A 28 -16.32 1.85 2.88
CA THR A 28 -15.78 2.88 3.78
C THR A 28 -16.69 3.09 4.98
N MET A 29 -18.01 3.11 4.79
CA MET A 29 -18.98 3.18 5.88
C MET A 29 -18.88 1.97 6.80
N GLU A 30 -18.76 0.76 6.24
CA GLU A 30 -18.62 -0.46 7.04
C GLU A 30 -17.32 -0.46 7.86
N MET A 31 -16.21 0.00 7.26
CA MET A 31 -14.93 0.13 7.96
C MET A 31 -14.97 1.17 9.09
N ASN A 32 -15.65 2.31 8.87
CA ASN A 32 -15.76 3.40 9.86
C ASN A 32 -16.61 3.04 11.09
N LYS A 33 -17.39 1.95 11.06
CA LYS A 33 -18.08 1.44 12.25
C LYS A 33 -17.10 0.99 13.34
N VAL A 34 -16.01 0.38 12.89
CA VAL A 34 -15.02 -0.26 13.76
C VAL A 34 -13.75 0.59 13.90
N ILE A 35 -13.37 1.32 12.87
CA ILE A 35 -12.15 2.12 12.82
C ILE A 35 -12.51 3.59 13.01
N VAL A 36 -11.99 4.19 14.09
CA VAL A 36 -12.25 5.60 14.42
C VAL A 36 -11.03 6.47 14.13
N GLY A 37 -11.25 7.65 13.54
CA GLY A 37 -10.20 8.65 13.31
C GLY A 37 -9.19 8.35 12.21
N GLN A 38 -9.17 7.12 11.67
CA GLN A 38 -8.12 6.65 10.75
C GLN A 38 -8.54 6.66 9.27
N LYS A 39 -9.17 7.75 8.82
CA LYS A 39 -9.62 7.87 7.41
C LYS A 39 -8.48 7.72 6.40
N HIS A 40 -7.31 8.27 6.73
CA HIS A 40 -6.14 8.17 5.87
C HIS A 40 -5.68 6.72 5.69
N MET A 41 -5.57 5.94 6.77
CA MET A 41 -5.22 4.52 6.68
C MET A 41 -6.21 3.72 5.83
N ILE A 42 -7.52 3.96 5.99
CA ILE A 42 -8.56 3.30 5.19
C ILE A 42 -8.39 3.62 3.71
N GLU A 43 -8.20 4.89 3.36
CA GLU A 43 -7.99 5.31 1.97
C GLU A 43 -6.73 4.64 1.36
N ARG A 44 -5.64 4.52 2.12
CA ARG A 44 -4.41 3.84 1.66
C ARG A 44 -4.59 2.34 1.49
N LEU A 45 -5.34 1.68 2.38
CA LEU A 45 -5.73 0.29 2.23
C LEU A 45 -6.52 0.06 0.93
N LEU A 46 -7.48 0.94 0.63
CA LEU A 46 -8.24 0.87 -0.61
C LEU A 46 -7.36 1.10 -1.85
N ILE A 47 -6.44 2.07 -1.81
CA ILE A 47 -5.49 2.30 -2.91
C ILE A 47 -4.59 1.07 -3.13
N GLY A 48 -4.05 0.45 -2.07
CA GLY A 48 -3.26 -0.77 -2.23
C GLY A 48 -4.08 -1.92 -2.80
N LEU A 49 -5.31 -2.11 -2.32
CA LEU A 49 -6.22 -3.14 -2.81
C LEU A 49 -6.57 -2.94 -4.30
N LEU A 50 -6.95 -1.72 -4.69
CA LEU A 50 -7.36 -1.38 -6.07
C LEU A 50 -6.17 -1.32 -7.03
N GLY A 51 -5.01 -0.84 -6.55
CA GLY A 51 -3.77 -0.73 -7.31
C GLY A 51 -3.00 -2.03 -7.44
N GLN A 52 -3.47 -3.13 -6.82
CA GLN A 52 -2.75 -4.40 -6.70
C GLN A 52 -1.34 -4.22 -6.11
N GLY A 53 -1.22 -3.27 -5.18
CA GLY A 53 0.03 -2.90 -4.54
C GLY A 53 0.03 -3.25 -3.06
N HIS A 54 1.22 -3.46 -2.51
CA HIS A 54 1.40 -3.77 -1.09
C HIS A 54 1.72 -2.50 -0.29
N ILE A 55 1.37 -2.51 0.99
CA ILE A 55 1.48 -1.34 1.86
C ILE A 55 2.42 -1.64 3.02
N LEU A 56 3.33 -0.71 3.28
CA LEU A 56 4.16 -0.69 4.47
C LEU A 56 3.62 0.36 5.44
N LEU A 57 3.08 -0.08 6.57
CA LEU A 57 2.56 0.80 7.62
C LEU A 57 3.58 1.00 8.73
N GLU A 58 4.04 2.23 8.86
CA GLU A 58 4.87 2.66 9.98
C GLU A 58 4.00 3.41 10.99
N GLY A 59 4.24 3.19 12.28
CA GLY A 59 3.54 3.88 13.35
C GLY A 59 3.60 3.10 14.65
N VAL A 60 3.24 3.73 15.74
CA VAL A 60 3.32 3.11 17.06
C VAL A 60 2.32 1.96 17.25
N PRO A 61 2.56 1.06 18.22
CA PRO A 61 1.60 0.02 18.59
C PRO A 61 0.24 0.60 19.02
N GLY A 62 -0.83 -0.18 18.85
CA GLY A 62 -2.16 0.19 19.34
C GLY A 62 -3.02 1.04 18.39
N LEU A 63 -2.52 1.43 17.21
CA LEU A 63 -3.25 2.26 16.24
C LEU A 63 -4.26 1.50 15.35
N ALA A 64 -4.86 0.42 15.89
CA ALA A 64 -5.88 -0.38 15.19
C ALA A 64 -5.47 -0.92 13.79
N LYS A 65 -4.17 -1.04 13.49
CA LYS A 65 -3.67 -1.52 12.19
C LYS A 65 -4.19 -2.92 11.85
N THR A 66 -4.02 -3.85 12.79
CA THR A 66 -4.53 -5.23 12.68
C THR A 66 -6.04 -5.26 12.50
N LEU A 67 -6.74 -4.41 13.25
CA LEU A 67 -8.20 -4.29 13.15
C LEU A 67 -8.61 -3.77 11.77
N ALA A 68 -7.85 -2.85 11.17
CA ALA A 68 -8.17 -2.24 9.89
C ALA A 68 -8.15 -3.23 8.73
N ILE A 69 -7.06 -3.99 8.57
CA ILE A 69 -6.96 -5.00 7.51
C ILE A 69 -7.93 -6.16 7.72
N ASN A 70 -8.17 -6.58 8.97
CA ASN A 70 -9.14 -7.64 9.28
C ASN A 70 -10.59 -7.18 9.05
N THR A 71 -10.89 -5.91 9.31
CA THR A 71 -12.20 -5.32 8.98
C THR A 71 -12.40 -5.26 7.47
N LEU A 72 -11.37 -4.85 6.72
CA LEU A 72 -11.42 -4.82 5.26
C LEU A 72 -11.64 -6.22 4.66
N SER A 73 -10.92 -7.24 5.15
CA SER A 73 -11.06 -8.61 4.66
C SER A 73 -12.48 -9.15 4.89
N GLN A 74 -13.05 -8.91 6.07
CA GLN A 74 -14.42 -9.30 6.40
C GLN A 74 -15.45 -8.57 5.52
N ALA A 75 -15.27 -7.26 5.33
CA ALA A 75 -16.18 -6.45 4.53
C ALA A 75 -16.17 -6.83 3.02
N VAL A 76 -15.06 -7.37 2.54
CA VAL A 76 -14.86 -7.86 1.15
C VAL A 76 -15.11 -9.37 1.00
N HIS A 77 -15.43 -10.06 2.09
CA HIS A 77 -15.57 -11.53 2.13
C HIS A 77 -14.32 -12.27 1.62
N GLY A 78 -13.13 -11.73 1.90
CA GLY A 78 -11.84 -12.34 1.57
C GLY A 78 -11.24 -13.09 2.75
N SER A 79 -10.35 -14.04 2.46
CA SER A 79 -9.58 -14.73 3.49
C SER A 79 -8.55 -13.80 4.12
N PHE A 80 -8.35 -13.94 5.44
CA PHE A 80 -7.40 -13.15 6.21
C PHE A 80 -6.39 -14.07 6.89
N SER A 81 -5.13 -13.64 6.87
CA SER A 81 -4.05 -14.32 7.56
C SER A 81 -3.13 -13.31 8.22
N ARG A 82 -2.67 -13.63 9.43
CA ARG A 82 -1.72 -12.81 10.20
C ARG A 82 -0.44 -13.61 10.41
N ILE A 83 0.67 -13.00 10.07
CA ILE A 83 2.01 -13.51 10.27
C ILE A 83 2.72 -12.54 11.22
N GLN A 84 3.06 -13.01 12.41
CA GLN A 84 3.91 -12.27 13.32
C GLN A 84 5.37 -12.57 12.96
N PHE A 85 6.13 -11.55 12.58
CA PHE A 85 7.55 -11.73 12.26
C PHE A 85 8.34 -11.77 13.57
N THR A 86 9.12 -12.84 13.74
CA THR A 86 9.97 -13.07 14.91
C THR A 86 11.38 -13.48 14.45
N PRO A 87 12.41 -13.35 15.31
CA PRO A 87 13.79 -13.66 14.93
C PRO A 87 14.03 -15.13 14.55
N ASP A 88 13.18 -16.04 15.05
CA ASP A 88 13.23 -17.49 14.85
C ASP A 88 12.40 -17.98 13.66
N LEU A 89 11.61 -17.10 13.04
CA LEU A 89 10.74 -17.46 11.93
C LEU A 89 11.57 -17.95 10.73
N LEU A 90 11.11 -19.02 10.05
CA LEU A 90 11.75 -19.53 8.84
C LEU A 90 10.96 -19.13 7.58
N PRO A 91 11.60 -19.05 6.41
CA PRO A 91 10.88 -18.81 5.14
C PRO A 91 9.74 -19.81 4.90
N ALA A 92 9.93 -21.06 5.31
CA ALA A 92 8.94 -22.13 5.19
C ALA A 92 7.69 -21.89 6.07
N ASP A 93 7.81 -21.15 7.17
CA ASP A 93 6.66 -20.79 8.02
C ASP A 93 5.80 -19.69 7.38
N VAL A 94 6.34 -18.95 6.43
CA VAL A 94 5.65 -17.92 5.65
C VAL A 94 5.04 -18.54 4.39
N VAL A 95 5.86 -19.22 3.60
CA VAL A 95 5.48 -19.74 2.27
C VAL A 95 4.73 -21.06 2.38
N GLY A 96 5.16 -21.95 3.28
CA GLY A 96 4.68 -23.32 3.38
C GLY A 96 5.83 -24.33 3.28
N THR A 97 5.52 -25.58 3.60
CA THR A 97 6.51 -26.66 3.65
C THR A 97 5.91 -28.00 3.26
N MET A 98 6.77 -28.96 2.91
CA MET A 98 6.36 -30.36 2.75
C MET A 98 6.36 -31.04 4.11
N ILE A 99 5.22 -31.64 4.46
CA ILE A 99 5.07 -32.45 5.67
C ILE A 99 4.98 -33.93 5.28
N TYR A 100 5.78 -34.76 5.94
CA TYR A 100 5.71 -36.20 5.73
C TYR A 100 4.50 -36.77 6.47
N ASN A 101 3.56 -37.34 5.72
CA ASN A 101 2.38 -38.00 6.23
C ASN A 101 2.69 -39.48 6.52
N ILE A 102 2.93 -39.78 7.79
CA ILE A 102 3.28 -41.13 8.28
C ILE A 102 2.21 -42.17 7.88
N LYS A 103 0.92 -41.80 7.84
CA LYS A 103 -0.16 -42.73 7.49
C LYS A 103 -0.17 -43.10 6.01
N ALA A 104 0.20 -42.17 5.15
CA ALA A 104 0.26 -42.36 3.70
C ALA A 104 1.65 -42.81 3.21
N ASN A 105 2.66 -42.75 4.08
CA ASN A 105 4.08 -42.91 3.73
C ASN A 105 4.48 -42.01 2.55
N ASP A 106 3.98 -40.77 2.55
CA ASP A 106 4.11 -39.82 1.43
C ASP A 106 4.31 -38.38 1.94
N PHE A 107 4.88 -37.51 1.11
CA PHE A 107 5.02 -36.09 1.39
C PHE A 107 3.78 -35.33 0.91
N SER A 108 3.21 -34.50 1.78
CA SER A 108 2.06 -33.64 1.45
C SER A 108 2.41 -32.18 1.67
N ILE A 109 1.87 -31.30 0.83
CA ILE A 109 2.18 -29.87 0.88
C ILE A 109 1.27 -29.19 1.91
N LYS A 110 1.90 -28.51 2.87
CA LYS A 110 1.21 -27.62 3.81
C LYS A 110 1.44 -26.18 3.37
N LYS A 111 0.41 -25.58 2.78
CA LYS A 111 0.39 -24.15 2.39
C LYS A 111 0.62 -23.26 3.62
N GLY A 112 1.49 -22.27 3.47
CA GLY A 112 1.78 -21.29 4.49
C GLY A 112 0.70 -20.21 4.63
N PRO A 113 0.84 -19.31 5.61
CA PRO A 113 -0.10 -18.23 5.87
C PRO A 113 -0.19 -17.19 4.75
N ILE A 114 0.73 -17.14 3.78
CA ILE A 114 0.61 -16.22 2.63
C ILE A 114 -0.52 -16.57 1.67
N PHE A 115 -1.07 -17.79 1.75
CA PHE A 115 -2.22 -18.22 0.93
C PHE A 115 -3.53 -17.67 1.51
N ALA A 116 -3.68 -16.35 1.45
CA ALA A 116 -4.89 -15.62 1.81
C ALA A 116 -5.03 -14.37 0.95
N ASN A 117 -6.24 -13.81 0.84
CA ASN A 117 -6.47 -12.57 0.10
C ASN A 117 -5.82 -11.37 0.79
N PHE A 118 -5.87 -11.34 2.12
CA PHE A 118 -5.34 -10.27 2.96
C PHE A 118 -4.33 -10.83 3.94
N VAL A 119 -3.07 -10.45 3.80
CA VAL A 119 -1.98 -10.89 4.68
C VAL A 119 -1.47 -9.71 5.48
N LEU A 120 -1.54 -9.82 6.80
CA LEU A 120 -0.85 -8.93 7.73
C LEU A 120 0.52 -9.50 8.07
N ALA A 121 1.58 -8.81 7.69
CA ALA A 121 2.95 -9.11 8.09
C ALA A 121 3.37 -8.16 9.22
N ASP A 122 3.11 -8.57 10.46
CA ASP A 122 3.32 -7.72 11.63
C ASP A 122 4.80 -7.72 12.03
N GLU A 123 5.37 -6.54 12.25
CA GLU A 123 6.75 -6.31 12.67
C GLU A 123 7.79 -6.95 11.73
N ILE A 124 7.64 -6.71 10.42
CA ILE A 124 8.48 -7.33 9.37
C ILE A 124 9.98 -7.14 9.61
N ASN A 125 10.37 -6.06 10.30
CA ASN A 125 11.74 -5.76 10.69
C ASN A 125 12.27 -6.64 11.84
N ARG A 126 11.52 -7.57 12.43
CA ARG A 126 12.01 -8.48 13.48
C ARG A 126 12.51 -9.83 12.96
N ALA A 127 12.19 -10.19 11.72
CA ALA A 127 12.69 -11.43 11.13
C ALA A 127 13.97 -11.20 10.31
N PRO A 128 14.82 -12.24 10.15
CA PRO A 128 15.99 -12.16 9.30
C PRO A 128 15.67 -11.85 7.84
N ALA A 129 16.63 -11.26 7.12
CA ALA A 129 16.48 -10.85 5.71
C ALA A 129 16.02 -11.97 4.76
N LYS A 130 16.34 -13.24 5.04
CA LYS A 130 15.87 -14.39 4.24
C LYS A 130 14.36 -14.57 4.32
N VAL A 131 13.77 -14.36 5.50
CA VAL A 131 12.32 -14.48 5.73
C VAL A 131 11.58 -13.31 5.10
N GLN A 132 12.13 -12.10 5.26
CA GLN A 132 11.64 -10.90 4.58
C GLN A 132 11.63 -11.10 3.06
N SER A 133 12.72 -11.63 2.50
CA SER A 133 12.85 -11.90 1.07
C SER A 133 11.78 -12.86 0.56
N ALA A 134 11.46 -13.92 1.31
CA ALA A 134 10.44 -14.88 0.91
C ALA A 134 9.04 -14.25 0.77
N LEU A 135 8.65 -13.37 1.70
CA LEU A 135 7.39 -12.62 1.58
C LEU A 135 7.43 -11.65 0.39
N LEU A 136 8.53 -10.93 0.21
CA LEU A 136 8.69 -9.93 -0.86
C LEU A 136 8.74 -10.55 -2.26
N GLU A 137 9.27 -11.76 -2.37
CA GLU A 137 9.23 -12.57 -3.59
C GLU A 137 7.80 -12.98 -3.93
N ALA A 138 7.06 -13.50 -2.94
CA ALA A 138 5.64 -13.83 -3.10
C ALA A 138 4.79 -12.61 -3.53
N MET A 139 5.09 -11.43 -2.97
CA MET A 139 4.49 -10.15 -3.37
C MET A 139 4.75 -9.81 -4.84
N GLN A 140 5.97 -10.01 -5.32
CA GLN A 140 6.38 -9.63 -6.66
C GLN A 140 5.89 -10.63 -7.73
N GLU A 141 6.07 -11.92 -7.46
CA GLU A 141 5.80 -13.00 -8.42
C GLU A 141 4.33 -13.45 -8.38
N LYS A 142 3.60 -13.15 -7.30
CA LYS A 142 2.20 -13.56 -7.08
C LYS A 142 2.00 -15.08 -7.15
N GLN A 143 3.08 -15.83 -6.95
CA GLN A 143 3.15 -17.28 -6.90
C GLN A 143 4.33 -17.69 -6.00
N VAL A 144 4.30 -18.91 -5.50
CA VAL A 144 5.38 -19.49 -4.70
C VAL A 144 5.59 -20.94 -5.06
N THR A 145 6.82 -21.42 -4.95
CA THR A 145 7.19 -22.82 -5.18
C THR A 145 7.47 -23.51 -3.85
N ILE A 146 6.82 -24.65 -3.61
CA ILE A 146 7.01 -25.47 -2.41
C ILE A 146 7.40 -26.88 -2.88
N GLY A 147 8.64 -27.29 -2.58
CA GLY A 147 9.20 -28.49 -3.19
C GLY A 147 9.32 -28.27 -4.70
N ASP A 148 8.70 -29.15 -5.49
CA ASP A 148 8.72 -29.10 -6.95
C ASP A 148 7.44 -28.49 -7.57
N GLU A 149 6.46 -28.10 -6.74
CA GLU A 149 5.17 -27.56 -7.19
C GLU A 149 5.05 -26.05 -7.01
N THR A 150 4.60 -25.35 -8.05
CA THR A 150 4.37 -23.90 -8.03
C THR A 150 2.88 -23.59 -7.86
N PHE A 151 2.56 -22.78 -6.87
CA PHE A 151 1.21 -22.37 -6.51
C PHE A 151 1.01 -20.89 -6.75
N LYS A 152 -0.07 -20.52 -7.44
CA LYS A 152 -0.50 -19.12 -7.56
C LYS A 152 -1.19 -18.68 -6.27
N LEU A 153 -0.99 -17.42 -5.90
CA LEU A 153 -1.66 -16.81 -4.76
C LEU A 153 -3.09 -16.39 -5.14
N ASP A 154 -3.97 -16.40 -4.15
CA ASP A 154 -5.38 -16.04 -4.33
C ASP A 154 -5.53 -14.56 -4.69
N LYS A 155 -6.47 -14.24 -5.56
CA LYS A 155 -6.73 -12.86 -5.99
C LYS A 155 -8.04 -12.34 -5.38
N PRO A 156 -8.10 -11.08 -4.92
CA PRO A 156 -7.00 -10.14 -4.79
C PRO A 156 -5.98 -10.61 -3.73
N PHE A 157 -4.72 -10.19 -3.89
CA PHE A 157 -3.64 -10.47 -2.94
C PHE A 157 -3.08 -9.14 -2.42
N LEU A 158 -3.41 -8.79 -1.19
CA LEU A 158 -2.92 -7.59 -0.51
C LEU A 158 -2.08 -7.99 0.69
N VAL A 159 -0.86 -7.45 0.76
CA VAL A 159 0.03 -7.57 1.92
C VAL A 159 0.12 -6.21 2.57
N MET A 160 -0.19 -6.15 3.85
CA MET A 160 0.08 -5.01 4.71
C MET A 160 1.18 -5.41 5.69
N ALA A 161 2.37 -4.87 5.51
CA ALA A 161 3.47 -5.05 6.44
C ALA A 161 3.49 -3.92 7.45
N THR A 162 3.82 -4.20 8.72
CA THR A 162 4.00 -3.16 9.74
C THR A 162 5.46 -3.08 10.16
N GLN A 163 5.90 -1.87 10.48
CA GLN A 163 7.17 -1.62 11.15
C GLN A 163 6.93 -0.74 12.37
N ASN A 164 7.54 -1.13 13.49
CA ASN A 164 7.57 -0.31 14.69
C ASN A 164 8.88 0.47 14.72
N PRO A 165 8.86 1.81 14.62
CA PRO A 165 10.08 2.62 14.59
C PRO A 165 10.79 2.71 15.94
N VAL A 166 10.14 2.34 17.04
CA VAL A 166 10.66 2.54 18.41
C VAL A 166 11.52 1.37 18.90
N GLU A 167 11.35 0.17 18.35
CA GLU A 167 12.12 -1.01 18.73
C GLU A 167 13.48 -1.04 18.02
N GLN A 168 14.56 -0.83 18.78
CA GLN A 168 15.93 -0.86 18.27
C GLN A 168 16.65 -2.19 18.51
N GLU A 169 16.23 -2.99 19.50
CA GLU A 169 16.85 -4.28 19.80
C GLU A 169 16.30 -5.41 18.93
N GLY A 170 17.20 -6.18 18.31
CA GLY A 170 16.83 -7.37 17.54
C GLY A 170 16.07 -7.07 16.24
N THR A 171 16.23 -5.87 15.67
CA THR A 171 15.61 -5.51 14.40
C THR A 171 16.60 -5.56 13.23
N TYR A 172 16.08 -5.99 12.08
CA TYR A 172 16.71 -6.09 10.78
C TYR A 172 16.00 -5.11 9.85
N PRO A 173 16.56 -3.91 9.61
CA PRO A 173 15.93 -2.94 8.73
C PRO A 173 15.80 -3.51 7.32
N LEU A 174 14.68 -3.22 6.66
CA LEU A 174 14.48 -3.59 5.27
C LEU A 174 15.44 -2.75 4.40
N PRO A 175 16.30 -3.38 3.58
CA PRO A 175 17.08 -2.66 2.57
C PRO A 175 16.20 -1.86 1.63
N GLU A 176 16.70 -0.75 1.10
CA GLU A 176 15.94 0.18 0.24
C GLU A 176 15.33 -0.53 -0.99
N ALA A 177 16.10 -1.44 -1.60
CA ALA A 177 15.62 -2.26 -2.71
C ALA A 177 14.42 -3.16 -2.34
N GLN A 178 14.29 -3.52 -1.07
CA GLN A 178 13.15 -4.28 -0.54
C GLN A 178 11.96 -3.37 -0.26
N VAL A 179 12.19 -2.21 0.35
CA VAL A 179 11.12 -1.23 0.62
C VAL A 179 10.51 -0.70 -0.68
N ASP A 180 11.29 -0.55 -1.75
CA ASP A 180 10.81 -0.10 -3.07
C ASP A 180 9.75 -1.04 -3.71
N ARG A 181 9.65 -2.29 -3.24
CA ARG A 181 8.61 -3.23 -3.66
C ARG A 181 7.22 -2.90 -3.10
N PHE A 182 7.13 -2.14 -2.01
CA PHE A 182 5.85 -1.65 -1.49
C PHE A 182 5.37 -0.46 -2.29
N MET A 183 4.11 -0.49 -2.74
CA MET A 183 3.51 0.62 -3.48
C MET A 183 3.48 1.88 -2.62
N LEU A 184 3.05 1.74 -1.37
CA LEU A 184 2.88 2.82 -0.40
C LEU A 184 3.65 2.52 0.89
N LYS A 185 4.33 3.54 1.43
CA LYS A 185 4.74 3.59 2.83
C LYS A 185 3.92 4.67 3.53
N THR A 186 3.03 4.27 4.43
CA THR A 186 2.15 5.20 5.13
C THR A 186 2.53 5.26 6.60
N VAL A 187 2.74 6.47 7.09
CA VAL A 187 3.02 6.73 8.52
C VAL A 187 1.73 7.14 9.19
N ILE A 188 1.39 6.45 10.28
CA ILE A 188 0.19 6.72 11.07
C ILE A 188 0.63 7.29 12.41
N ASP A 189 0.10 8.47 12.73
CA ASP A 189 0.29 9.15 14.00
C ASP A 189 -0.85 8.81 14.99
N TYR A 190 -0.71 9.26 16.23
CA TYR A 190 -1.74 9.12 17.24
C TYR A 190 -3.07 9.76 16.80
N PRO A 191 -4.21 9.15 17.17
CA PRO A 191 -5.53 9.73 16.89
C PRO A 191 -5.68 11.09 17.57
N LYS A 192 -6.57 11.93 17.04
CA LYS A 192 -6.94 13.17 17.72
C LYS A 192 -7.69 12.85 19.00
N MET A 193 -7.64 13.75 19.99
CA MET A 193 -8.33 13.62 21.28
C MET A 193 -9.81 13.20 21.14
N GLU A 194 -10.51 13.75 20.15
CA GLU A 194 -11.92 13.43 19.89
C GLU A 194 -12.12 12.00 19.37
N ASP A 195 -11.24 11.54 18.48
CA ASP A 195 -11.25 10.18 17.96
C ASP A 195 -10.88 9.18 19.06
N GLU A 196 -9.89 9.51 19.89
CA GLU A 196 -9.46 8.68 21.02
C GLU A 196 -10.54 8.56 22.09
N ARG A 197 -11.28 9.66 22.36
CA ARG A 197 -12.46 9.64 23.23
C ARG A 197 -13.54 8.68 22.72
N MET A 198 -13.75 8.62 21.40
CA MET A 198 -14.67 7.66 20.79
C MET A 198 -14.17 6.22 20.91
N VAL A 199 -12.86 5.99 20.73
CA VAL A 199 -12.24 4.67 20.95
C VAL A 199 -12.44 4.18 22.39
N ILE A 200 -12.27 5.07 23.38
CA ILE A 200 -12.54 4.75 24.80
C ILE A 200 -14.01 4.34 24.97
N ARG A 201 -14.95 5.14 24.44
CA ARG A 201 -16.39 4.84 24.56
C ARG A 201 -16.77 3.50 23.93
N GLN A 202 -16.24 3.19 22.75
CA GLN A 202 -16.50 1.91 22.08
C GLN A 202 -15.95 0.72 22.87
N ASN A 203 -14.71 0.82 23.37
CA ASN A 203 -14.11 -0.24 24.19
C ASN A 203 -14.89 -0.47 25.49
N LEU A 204 -15.27 0.60 26.19
CA LEU A 204 -16.04 0.50 27.45
C LEU A 204 -17.45 -0.05 27.25
N ALA A 205 -18.07 0.19 26.09
CA ALA A 205 -19.39 -0.33 25.78
C ALA A 205 -19.41 -1.86 25.57
N GLY A 206 -18.24 -2.50 25.39
CA GLY A 206 -18.13 -3.95 25.16
C GLY A 206 -18.83 -4.45 23.89
N LYS A 207 -19.25 -3.55 23.02
CA LYS A 207 -19.93 -3.84 21.76
C LYS A 207 -18.95 -3.64 20.62
N HIS A 208 -18.41 -4.74 20.11
CA HIS A 208 -17.79 -4.72 18.79
C HIS A 208 -18.91 -4.78 17.76
N GLU A 209 -19.01 -3.74 16.91
CA GLU A 209 -19.94 -3.81 15.78
C GLU A 209 -19.53 -4.98 14.88
N LYS A 210 -20.51 -5.82 14.53
CA LYS A 210 -20.28 -6.92 13.62
C LYS A 210 -20.12 -6.37 12.21
N VAL A 211 -18.95 -6.60 11.63
CA VAL A 211 -18.64 -6.26 10.24
C VAL A 211 -19.42 -7.21 9.33
N ASN A 212 -20.17 -6.65 8.39
CA ASN A 212 -20.90 -7.42 7.39
C ASN A 212 -20.12 -7.44 6.07
N ALA A 213 -20.19 -8.56 5.37
CA ALA A 213 -19.71 -8.65 4.00
C ALA A 213 -20.60 -7.78 3.10
N VAL A 214 -20.10 -6.63 2.70
CA VAL A 214 -20.82 -5.63 1.88
C VAL A 214 -20.34 -5.63 0.44
N VAL A 215 -19.17 -6.22 0.16
CA VAL A 215 -18.55 -6.30 -1.16
C VAL A 215 -18.03 -7.72 -1.37
N SER A 216 -18.09 -8.24 -2.60
CA SER A 216 -17.46 -9.51 -2.96
C SER A 216 -16.05 -9.32 -3.53
N VAL A 217 -15.23 -10.36 -3.41
CA VAL A 217 -13.92 -10.46 -4.09
C VAL A 217 -14.02 -10.18 -5.59
N GLU A 218 -15.05 -10.70 -6.27
CA GLU A 218 -15.26 -10.46 -7.71
C GLU A 218 -15.54 -8.99 -8.06
N GLN A 219 -16.23 -8.26 -7.17
CA GLN A 219 -16.41 -6.81 -7.36
C GLN A 219 -15.08 -6.07 -7.24
N ILE A 220 -14.21 -6.47 -6.30
CA ILE A 220 -12.87 -5.88 -6.20
C ILE A 220 -12.05 -6.15 -7.46
N LEU A 221 -12.09 -7.36 -8.01
CA LEU A 221 -11.35 -7.68 -9.24
C LEU A 221 -11.83 -6.83 -10.43
N ARG A 222 -13.15 -6.65 -10.59
CA ARG A 222 -13.72 -5.74 -11.60
C ARG A 222 -13.30 -4.29 -11.37
N ALA A 223 -13.28 -3.84 -10.12
CA ALA A 223 -12.82 -2.50 -9.77
C ALA A 223 -11.33 -2.29 -10.10
N GLN A 224 -10.48 -3.30 -9.86
CA GLN A 224 -9.06 -3.25 -10.25
C GLN A 224 -8.87 -3.12 -11.76
N GLU A 225 -9.76 -3.71 -12.57
CA GLU A 225 -9.76 -3.54 -14.02
C GLU A 225 -10.23 -2.13 -14.41
N ALA A 226 -11.34 -1.65 -13.82
CA ALA A 226 -11.88 -0.32 -14.08
C ALA A 226 -10.88 0.80 -13.71
N VAL A 227 -10.11 0.64 -12.63
CA VAL A 227 -9.05 1.59 -12.24
C VAL A 227 -7.99 1.76 -13.34
N ARG A 228 -7.69 0.73 -14.13
CA ARG A 228 -6.72 0.81 -15.23
C ARG A 228 -7.24 1.69 -16.37
N GLU A 229 -8.55 1.71 -16.56
CA GLU A 229 -9.25 2.49 -17.58
C GLU A 229 -9.43 3.98 -17.19
N VAL A 230 -9.20 4.34 -15.93
CA VAL A 230 -9.21 5.76 -15.51
C VAL A 230 -8.24 6.54 -16.40
N TYR A 231 -8.74 7.60 -17.02
CA TYR A 231 -8.00 8.42 -17.95
C TYR A 231 -6.92 9.24 -17.24
N MET A 232 -5.74 9.32 -17.85
CA MET A 232 -4.64 10.16 -17.41
C MET A 232 -4.14 10.94 -18.61
N ASP A 233 -4.20 12.26 -18.53
CA ASP A 233 -3.73 13.15 -19.59
C ASP A 233 -2.20 13.17 -19.64
N GLU A 234 -1.62 13.34 -20.83
CA GLU A 234 -0.17 13.40 -21.03
C GLU A 234 0.51 14.46 -20.17
N LYS A 235 -0.19 15.57 -19.87
CA LYS A 235 0.34 16.60 -18.97
C LYS A 235 0.48 16.12 -17.53
N ILE A 236 -0.43 15.26 -17.07
CA ILE A 236 -0.34 14.63 -15.74
C ILE A 236 0.78 13.59 -15.72
N GLU A 237 0.94 12.82 -16.79
CA GLU A 237 2.07 11.89 -16.94
C GLU A 237 3.40 12.64 -16.86
N LYS A 238 3.50 13.76 -17.58
CA LYS A 238 4.65 14.65 -17.53
C LYS A 238 4.87 15.22 -16.13
N TYR A 239 3.82 15.67 -15.45
CA TYR A 239 3.91 16.16 -14.07
C TYR A 239 4.47 15.09 -13.11
N ILE A 240 4.00 13.85 -13.22
CA ILE A 240 4.52 12.70 -12.46
C ILE A 240 6.00 12.46 -12.78
N LEU A 241 6.37 12.48 -14.05
CA LEU A 241 7.76 12.31 -14.48
C LEU A 241 8.65 13.44 -13.95
N ASP A 242 8.19 14.68 -13.99
CA ASP A 242 8.94 15.83 -13.50
C ASP A 242 9.20 15.73 -11.99
N ILE A 243 8.21 15.31 -11.19
CA ILE A 243 8.41 15.01 -9.76
C ILE A 243 9.48 13.92 -9.58
N ILE A 244 9.38 12.82 -10.32
CA ILE A 244 10.31 11.68 -10.18
C ILE A 244 11.72 12.07 -10.61
N PHE A 245 11.88 12.76 -11.74
CA PHE A 245 13.18 13.16 -12.25
C PHE A 245 13.80 14.27 -11.40
N ALA A 246 13.00 15.13 -10.75
CA ALA A 246 13.50 16.07 -9.75
C ALA A 246 14.14 15.37 -8.54
N THR A 247 13.71 14.15 -8.18
CA THR A 247 14.41 13.36 -7.15
C THR A 247 15.77 12.81 -7.60
N ARG A 248 16.02 12.71 -8.91
CA ARG A 248 17.26 12.11 -9.47
C ARG A 248 18.25 13.17 -9.96
N TYR A 249 17.72 14.26 -10.52
CA TYR A 249 18.46 15.34 -11.14
C TYR A 249 17.87 16.69 -10.69
N PRO A 250 17.88 17.01 -9.39
CA PRO A 250 17.25 18.21 -8.85
C PRO A 250 17.80 19.51 -9.48
N GLU A 251 19.04 19.51 -9.95
CA GLU A 251 19.66 20.63 -10.68
C GLU A 251 18.90 21.04 -11.95
N LYS A 252 18.20 20.09 -12.61
CA LYS A 252 17.42 20.39 -13.83
C LYS A 252 16.11 21.09 -13.52
N TYR A 253 15.71 21.13 -12.24
CA TYR A 253 14.43 21.63 -11.77
C TYR A 253 14.59 22.83 -10.83
N LYS A 254 15.71 23.58 -10.95
CA LYS A 254 16.05 24.73 -10.08
C LYS A 254 16.18 24.37 -8.59
N LEU A 255 16.42 23.10 -8.27
CA LEU A 255 16.54 22.57 -6.91
C LEU A 255 17.98 22.13 -6.60
N GLU A 256 18.98 22.85 -7.11
CA GLU A 256 20.41 22.48 -6.96
C GLU A 256 20.82 22.24 -5.50
N SER A 257 20.20 22.94 -4.54
CA SER A 257 20.42 22.77 -3.10
C SER A 257 20.04 21.39 -2.56
N LEU A 258 19.20 20.61 -3.27
CA LEU A 258 18.82 19.26 -2.88
C LEU A 258 19.84 18.20 -3.31
N LYS A 259 20.71 18.50 -4.26
CA LYS A 259 21.68 17.54 -4.80
C LYS A 259 22.60 16.91 -3.73
N PRO A 260 23.21 17.66 -2.79
CA PRO A 260 24.03 17.05 -1.74
C PRO A 260 23.20 16.27 -0.70
N LEU A 261 21.88 16.52 -0.64
CA LEU A 261 20.98 15.93 0.36
C LEU A 261 20.38 14.59 -0.07
N ILE A 262 20.38 14.30 -1.38
CA ILE A 262 19.81 13.08 -1.95
C ILE A 262 20.92 12.10 -2.32
N SER A 263 20.92 10.92 -1.70
CA SER A 263 21.84 9.83 -2.00
C SER A 263 21.41 9.10 -3.29
N PHE A 264 20.11 8.82 -3.42
CA PHE A 264 19.50 8.32 -4.65
C PHE A 264 18.03 8.73 -4.75
N GLY A 265 17.56 8.94 -5.97
CA GLY A 265 16.18 9.28 -6.27
C GLY A 265 15.26 8.07 -6.49
N ALA A 266 13.97 8.35 -6.66
CA ALA A 266 12.94 7.33 -6.82
C ALA A 266 13.17 6.45 -8.06
N SER A 267 12.96 5.13 -7.95
CA SER A 267 13.11 4.17 -9.04
C SER A 267 11.99 4.32 -10.10
N PRO A 268 12.05 3.61 -11.25
CA PRO A 268 10.93 3.54 -12.19
C PRO A 268 9.62 3.01 -11.56
N ARG A 269 9.71 2.21 -10.48
CA ARG A 269 8.54 1.80 -9.70
C ARG A 269 7.86 2.99 -9.06
N GLY A 270 8.61 4.03 -8.69
CA GLY A 270 8.07 5.31 -8.21
C GLY A 270 7.11 5.93 -9.23
N SER A 271 7.50 6.02 -10.51
CA SER A 271 6.64 6.55 -11.57
C SER A 271 5.36 5.73 -11.75
N ILE A 272 5.51 4.39 -11.85
CA ILE A 272 4.38 3.47 -12.05
C ILE A 272 3.42 3.52 -10.87
N ASN A 273 3.95 3.49 -9.64
CA ASN A 273 3.13 3.49 -8.43
C ASN A 273 2.48 4.84 -8.18
N LEU A 274 3.12 5.96 -8.54
CA LEU A 274 2.53 7.28 -8.42
C LEU A 274 1.35 7.44 -9.38
N ALA A 275 1.51 7.01 -10.65
CA ALA A 275 0.44 7.00 -11.63
C ALA A 275 -0.72 6.08 -11.21
N THR A 276 -0.41 4.85 -10.78
CA THR A 276 -1.40 3.87 -10.34
C THR A 276 -2.15 4.36 -9.09
N ALA A 277 -1.44 4.92 -8.11
CA ALA A 277 -2.03 5.48 -6.89
C ALA A 277 -2.95 6.66 -7.21
N ALA A 278 -2.56 7.54 -8.13
CA ALA A 278 -3.38 8.67 -8.55
C ALA A 278 -4.66 8.21 -9.27
N LYS A 279 -4.59 7.19 -10.14
CA LYS A 279 -5.79 6.56 -10.74
C LYS A 279 -6.70 5.92 -9.70
N CYS A 280 -6.14 5.20 -8.73
CA CYS A 280 -6.92 4.63 -7.62
C CYS A 280 -7.59 5.72 -6.81
N TYR A 281 -6.89 6.83 -6.55
CA TYR A 281 -7.43 7.95 -5.80
C TYR A 281 -8.59 8.61 -6.56
N ALA A 282 -8.44 8.88 -7.85
CA ALA A 282 -9.51 9.39 -8.71
C ALA A 282 -10.73 8.45 -8.72
N PHE A 283 -10.50 7.13 -8.83
CA PHE A 283 -11.56 6.12 -8.74
C PHE A 283 -12.31 6.17 -7.41
N ILE A 284 -11.60 6.26 -6.27
CA ILE A 284 -12.20 6.41 -4.94
C ILE A 284 -13.01 7.70 -4.84
N LYS A 285 -12.59 8.77 -5.53
CA LYS A 285 -13.35 10.04 -5.64
C LYS A 285 -14.42 10.01 -6.73
N ARG A 286 -14.73 8.85 -7.31
CA ARG A 286 -15.74 8.63 -8.37
C ARG A 286 -15.48 9.41 -9.65
N ARG A 287 -14.20 9.65 -9.97
CA ARG A 287 -13.79 10.32 -11.20
C ARG A 287 -13.12 9.34 -12.15
N GLY A 288 -13.56 9.38 -13.41
CA GLY A 288 -12.97 8.64 -14.52
C GLY A 288 -11.69 9.26 -15.10
N TYR A 289 -11.16 10.30 -14.47
CA TYR A 289 -9.93 10.99 -14.90
C TYR A 289 -9.13 11.50 -13.70
N VAL A 290 -7.81 11.55 -13.86
CA VAL A 290 -6.87 12.04 -12.84
C VAL A 290 -6.68 13.55 -12.95
N ILE A 291 -6.60 14.24 -11.80
CA ILE A 291 -6.22 15.65 -11.69
C ILE A 291 -4.91 15.80 -10.88
N PRO A 292 -4.18 16.92 -10.98
CA PRO A 292 -2.91 17.10 -10.27
C PRO A 292 -3.00 16.91 -8.75
N GLU A 293 -4.14 17.27 -8.15
CA GLU A 293 -4.40 17.10 -6.72
C GLU A 293 -4.39 15.62 -6.29
N ASP A 294 -4.75 14.70 -7.19
CA ASP A 294 -4.70 13.26 -6.90
C ASP A 294 -3.25 12.78 -6.76
N VAL A 295 -2.36 13.28 -7.62
CA VAL A 295 -0.93 13.01 -7.55
C VAL A 295 -0.36 13.56 -6.25
N ARG A 296 -0.67 14.82 -5.92
CA ARG A 296 -0.25 15.47 -4.67
C ARG A 296 -0.79 14.75 -3.43
N ALA A 297 -2.01 14.21 -3.50
CA ALA A 297 -2.61 13.51 -2.38
C ALA A 297 -1.87 12.22 -2.01
N VAL A 298 -1.19 11.56 -2.95
CA VAL A 298 -0.53 10.26 -2.73
C VAL A 298 1.00 10.32 -2.82
N VAL A 299 1.57 11.44 -3.26
CA VAL A 299 3.02 11.59 -3.52
C VAL A 299 3.89 11.24 -2.31
N HIS A 300 3.49 11.66 -1.11
CA HIS A 300 4.28 11.38 0.09
C HIS A 300 4.29 9.90 0.45
N ASP A 301 3.17 9.20 0.28
CA ASP A 301 3.07 7.77 0.58
C ASP A 301 3.83 6.93 -0.45
N VAL A 302 3.92 7.41 -1.70
CA VAL A 302 4.66 6.73 -2.75
C VAL A 302 6.17 7.02 -2.67
N LEU A 303 6.60 8.24 -2.34
CA LEU A 303 8.01 8.63 -2.51
C LEU A 303 8.85 8.59 -1.23
N ARG A 304 8.27 8.64 -0.03
CA ARG A 304 9.06 8.81 1.21
C ARG A 304 10.08 7.70 1.48
N HIS A 305 9.84 6.50 0.96
CA HIS A 305 10.74 5.35 1.06
C HIS A 305 11.57 5.08 -0.20
N ARG A 306 11.44 5.96 -1.20
CA ARG A 306 12.12 5.85 -2.50
C ARG A 306 13.20 6.91 -2.68
N ILE A 307 13.40 7.77 -1.70
CA ILE A 307 14.41 8.81 -1.70
C ILE A 307 15.35 8.50 -0.54
N GLY A 308 16.58 8.12 -0.87
CA GLY A 308 17.64 7.97 0.11
C GLY A 308 18.23 9.33 0.45
N ILE A 309 18.37 9.61 1.73
CA ILE A 309 19.02 10.82 2.23
C ILE A 309 20.51 10.57 2.44
N THR A 310 21.33 11.61 2.30
CA THR A 310 22.77 11.54 2.62
C THR A 310 23.00 11.75 4.11
N TYR A 311 24.20 11.41 4.59
CA TYR A 311 24.63 11.72 5.95
C TYR A 311 24.60 13.23 6.26
N GLU A 312 24.86 14.06 5.24
CA GLU A 312 24.75 15.52 5.36
C GLU A 312 23.31 15.95 5.62
N ALA A 313 22.35 15.38 4.90
CA ALA A 313 20.93 15.61 5.15
C ALA A 313 20.50 15.17 6.56
N GLU A 314 21.00 14.03 7.04
CA GLU A 314 20.76 13.58 8.42
C GLU A 314 21.33 14.57 9.44
N ALA A 315 22.55 15.07 9.23
CA ALA A 315 23.19 16.05 10.10
C ALA A 315 22.42 17.39 10.13
N GLU A 316 21.81 17.78 9.00
CA GLU A 316 20.95 18.96 8.89
C GLU A 316 19.50 18.74 9.35
N ASN A 317 19.15 17.53 9.83
CA ASN A 317 17.79 17.12 10.17
C ASN A 317 16.79 17.27 8.99
N VAL A 318 17.27 17.10 7.75
CA VAL A 318 16.42 17.11 6.56
C VAL A 318 15.89 15.70 6.30
N THR A 319 14.57 15.56 6.26
CA THR A 319 13.92 14.28 5.99
C THR A 319 13.59 14.11 4.51
N SER A 320 13.34 12.85 4.09
CA SER A 320 12.82 12.58 2.74
C SER A 320 11.48 13.30 2.48
N VAL A 321 10.66 13.51 3.51
CA VAL A 321 9.39 14.26 3.41
C VAL A 321 9.65 15.74 3.09
N ASP A 322 10.65 16.36 3.69
CA ASP A 322 11.02 17.75 3.41
C ASP A 322 11.51 17.93 1.97
N ILE A 323 12.30 16.97 1.48
CA ILE A 323 12.76 16.92 0.08
C ILE A 323 11.56 16.82 -0.86
N ILE A 324 10.61 15.91 -0.58
CA ILE A 324 9.39 15.76 -1.39
C ILE A 324 8.58 17.06 -1.39
N ASN A 325 8.40 17.70 -0.23
CA ASN A 325 7.68 18.98 -0.11
C ASN A 325 8.31 20.06 -1.01
N LYS A 326 9.65 20.20 -0.96
CA LYS A 326 10.38 21.16 -1.81
C LYS A 326 10.19 20.86 -3.30
N ILE A 327 10.26 19.60 -3.71
CA ILE A 327 10.05 19.18 -5.10
C ILE A 327 8.62 19.50 -5.57
N VAL A 328 7.60 19.08 -4.80
CA VAL A 328 6.19 19.23 -5.20
C VAL A 328 5.76 20.70 -5.27
N ASN A 329 6.39 21.57 -4.47
CA ASN A 329 6.13 23.01 -4.48
C ASN A 329 6.80 23.74 -5.65
N GLU A 330 7.95 23.26 -6.14
CA GLU A 330 8.69 23.89 -7.24
C GLU A 330 8.26 23.37 -8.63
N VAL A 331 7.89 22.09 -8.74
CA VAL A 331 7.44 21.52 -10.02
C VAL A 331 6.09 22.12 -10.41
N GLU A 332 6.05 22.76 -11.59
CA GLU A 332 4.86 23.43 -12.12
C GLU A 332 3.69 22.45 -12.31
N VAL A 333 2.51 22.89 -11.87
CA VAL A 333 1.26 22.15 -12.05
C VAL A 333 0.74 22.39 -13.48
N PRO A 334 0.35 21.33 -14.22
CA PRO A 334 -0.01 21.41 -15.64
C PRO A 334 -1.32 22.13 -15.99
#